data_AF-D2PQT8-F1
#
_entry.id   AF-D2PQT8-F1
#
_cell.length_a   1.000
_cell.length_b   1.000
_cell.length_c   1.000
_cell.angle_alpha   90.00
_cell.angle_beta   90.00
_cell.angle_gamma   90.00
#
_symmetry.space_group_name_H-M   'P 1'
#
loop_
_entity.id
_entity.type
_entity.pdbx_description
1 polymer ?
#
loop_
_entity_poly.entity_id
_entity_poly.type
_entity_poly.pdbx_seq_one_letter_code
_entity_poly.pdbx_strand_id
1 'polypeptide(L)'
;MTTTDSRSSRAAVAPSKLTGYVAATMAAGLGLTHLTIYTVGYLSADDVAFSTYLFSGVAVTAVALLFAAAAALSAREVRRMRRTLRVMCWIAAVVLSLQAVAIAVGEPSLLIEPAGPGPWSLVGGPAFAIFAWRARTRATA
;
A
#
# COMPACT_ATOMS: atom_id res chain seq x y z
N MET A 1 -19.64 8.40 -39.84
CA MET A 1 -19.51 9.39 -38.74
C MET A 1 -19.62 8.62 -37.44
N THR A 2 -18.49 8.19 -36.87
CA THR A 2 -18.41 7.41 -35.61
C THR A 2 -16.98 7.50 -35.08
N THR A 3 -16.64 8.63 -34.45
CA THR A 3 -15.31 8.90 -33.88
C THR A 3 -15.35 9.21 -32.38
N THR A 4 -16.47 8.92 -31.71
CA THR A 4 -16.70 9.28 -30.31
C THR A 4 -16.23 8.24 -29.27
N ASP A 5 -15.85 7.03 -29.67
CA ASP A 5 -15.60 5.93 -28.72
C ASP A 5 -14.17 5.85 -28.14
N SER A 6 -13.18 6.45 -28.80
CA SER A 6 -11.77 6.36 -28.36
C SER A 6 -11.41 7.29 -27.20
N ARG A 7 -12.20 8.35 -26.95
CA ARG A 7 -12.01 9.27 -25.82
C ARG A 7 -12.58 8.73 -24.51
N SER A 8 -13.73 8.04 -24.55
CA SER A 8 -14.39 7.52 -23.34
C SER A 8 -13.54 6.42 -22.66
N SER A 9 -12.93 5.54 -23.45
CA SER A 9 -12.06 4.47 -22.97
C SER A 9 -10.75 4.99 -22.36
N ARG A 10 -10.10 6.01 -22.94
CA ARG A 10 -8.91 6.64 -22.35
C ARG A 10 -9.20 7.35 -21.04
N ALA A 11 -10.33 8.06 -20.96
CA ALA A 11 -10.74 8.79 -19.76
C ALA A 11 -11.00 7.87 -18.56
N ALA A 12 -11.57 6.67 -18.80
CA ALA A 12 -11.81 5.69 -17.74
C ALA A 12 -10.53 4.98 -17.26
N VAL A 13 -9.51 4.83 -18.11
CA VAL A 13 -8.26 4.10 -17.79
C VAL A 13 -7.31 4.92 -16.88
N ALA A 14 -7.18 6.23 -17.11
CA ALA A 14 -6.32 7.12 -16.33
C ALA A 14 -6.56 7.08 -14.79
N PRO A 15 -7.80 7.19 -14.27
CA PRO A 15 -8.06 7.25 -12.83
C PRO A 15 -7.78 5.93 -12.09
N SER A 16 -7.80 4.79 -12.79
CA SER A 16 -7.48 3.49 -12.16
C SER A 16 -5.99 3.26 -11.96
N LYS A 17 -5.17 3.69 -12.93
CA LYS A 17 -3.72 3.60 -12.84
C LYS A 17 -3.22 4.52 -11.75
N LEU A 18 -3.83 5.71 -11.64
CA LEU A 18 -3.57 6.64 -10.56
C LEU A 18 -3.81 5.99 -9.18
N THR A 19 -4.98 5.37 -8.95
CA THR A 19 -5.25 4.71 -7.66
C THR A 19 -4.28 3.58 -7.33
N GLY A 20 -3.83 2.82 -8.34
CA GLY A 20 -2.82 1.77 -8.15
C GLY A 20 -1.45 2.34 -7.79
N TYR A 21 -1.03 3.44 -8.41
CA TYR A 21 0.21 4.12 -8.04
C TYR A 21 0.14 4.78 -6.67
N VAL A 22 -0.99 5.39 -6.30
CA VAL A 22 -1.19 5.92 -4.95
C VAL A 22 -1.08 4.81 -3.91
N ALA A 23 -1.76 3.68 -4.11
CA ALA A 23 -1.63 2.52 -3.22
C ALA A 23 -0.18 2.03 -3.12
N ALA A 24 0.52 1.93 -4.26
CA ALA A 24 1.92 1.53 -4.29
C ALA A 24 2.83 2.50 -3.51
N THR A 25 2.67 3.80 -3.70
CA THR A 25 3.44 4.84 -3.00
C THR A 25 3.18 4.81 -1.50
N MET A 26 1.93 4.59 -1.07
CA MET A 26 1.59 4.50 0.37
C MET A 26 2.26 3.30 1.04
N ALA A 27 2.24 2.13 0.38
CA ALA A 27 2.92 0.95 0.90
C ALA A 27 4.45 1.13 0.90
N ALA A 28 5.03 1.70 -0.16
CA ALA A 28 6.47 1.98 -0.20
C ALA A 28 6.89 2.98 0.89
N GLY A 29 6.09 4.04 1.10
CA GLY A 29 6.32 5.02 2.15
C GLY A 29 6.25 4.41 3.55
N LEU A 30 5.24 3.58 3.83
CA LEU A 30 5.15 2.83 5.09
C LEU A 30 6.40 1.97 5.34
N GLY A 31 6.82 1.22 4.32
CA GLY A 31 8.02 0.38 4.40
C GLY A 31 9.26 1.21 4.71
N LEU A 32 9.45 2.33 4.00
CA LEU A 32 10.58 3.22 4.24
C LEU A 32 10.56 3.80 5.66
N THR A 33 9.39 4.26 6.13
CA THR A 33 9.22 4.75 7.51
C THR A 33 9.60 3.69 8.54
N HIS A 34 9.11 2.45 8.40
CA HIS A 34 9.47 1.37 9.30
C HIS A 34 10.97 1.08 9.27
N LEU A 35 11.57 0.96 8.07
CA LEU A 35 13.00 0.72 7.96
C LEU A 35 13.80 1.83 8.64
N THR A 36 13.48 3.09 8.36
CA THR A 36 14.21 4.24 8.89
C THR A 36 14.11 4.33 10.41
N ILE A 37 12.90 4.27 10.98
CA ILE A 37 12.69 4.37 12.44
C ILE A 37 13.47 3.27 13.16
N TYR A 38 13.34 2.01 12.71
CA TYR A 38 14.00 0.89 13.37
C TYR A 38 15.51 0.84 13.12
N THR A 39 15.99 1.31 11.97
CA THR A 39 17.45 1.45 11.72
C THR A 39 18.04 2.50 12.65
N VAL A 40 17.42 3.69 12.74
CA VAL A 40 17.90 4.76 13.63
C VAL A 40 17.86 4.29 15.09
N GLY A 41 16.76 3.67 15.53
CA GLY A 41 16.62 3.13 16.87
C GLY A 41 17.69 2.09 17.21
N TYR A 42 17.94 1.15 16.30
CA TYR A 42 18.98 0.13 16.47
C TYR A 42 20.40 0.71 16.52
N LEU A 43 20.68 1.78 15.77
CA LEU A 43 21.99 2.43 15.75
C LEU A 43 22.21 3.40 16.93
N SER A 44 21.13 3.88 17.55
CA SER A 44 21.19 4.95 18.56
C SER A 44 21.05 4.45 20.00
N ALA A 45 20.62 3.20 20.20
CA ALA A 45 20.39 2.62 21.52
C ALA A 45 21.08 1.26 21.64
N ASP A 46 21.80 1.08 22.76
CA ASP A 46 22.61 -0.11 22.99
C ASP A 46 21.79 -1.36 23.40
N ASP A 47 20.52 -1.17 23.75
CA ASP A 47 19.62 -2.20 24.31
C ASP A 47 18.54 -2.69 23.33
N VAL A 48 18.52 -2.18 22.09
CA VAL A 48 17.54 -2.62 21.09
C VAL A 48 17.95 -3.98 20.53
N ALA A 49 17.14 -5.00 20.83
CA ALA A 49 17.38 -6.34 20.32
C ALA A 49 17.40 -6.37 18.77
N PHE A 50 18.39 -7.05 18.20
CA PHE A 50 18.52 -7.23 16.75
C PHE A 50 17.27 -7.89 16.13
N SER A 51 16.58 -8.75 16.87
CA SER A 51 15.30 -9.35 16.44
C SER A 51 14.22 -8.30 16.23
N THR A 52 14.12 -7.28 17.09
CA THR A 52 13.16 -6.17 16.95
C THR A 52 13.44 -5.39 15.67
N TYR A 53 14.70 -5.10 15.37
CA TYR A 53 15.10 -4.47 14.10
C TYR A 53 14.72 -5.33 12.88
N LEU A 54 15.01 -6.63 12.91
CA LEU A 54 14.69 -7.53 11.81
C LEU A 54 13.18 -7.66 11.57
N PHE A 55 12.38 -7.88 12.61
CA PHE A 55 10.94 -8.10 12.44
C PHE A 55 10.20 -6.80 12.14
N SER A 56 10.43 -5.76 12.93
CA SER A 56 9.63 -4.53 12.84
C SER A 56 10.16 -3.53 11.81
N GLY A 57 11.46 -3.60 11.49
CA GLY A 57 12.08 -2.82 10.41
C GLY A 57 12.08 -3.60 9.10
N VAL A 58 12.95 -4.60 8.99
CA VAL A 58 13.25 -5.27 7.71
C VAL A 58 12.06 -6.07 7.17
N ALA A 59 11.44 -6.92 7.98
CA ALA A 59 10.36 -7.80 7.52
C ALA A 59 9.10 -7.01 7.16
N VAL A 60 8.71 -6.01 7.96
CA VAL A 60 7.59 -5.10 7.62
C VAL A 60 7.87 -4.36 6.31
N THR A 61 9.09 -3.87 6.12
CA THR A 61 9.48 -3.19 4.87
C THR A 61 9.38 -4.12 3.66
N ALA A 62 9.87 -5.35 3.78
CA ALA A 62 9.78 -6.34 2.71
C ALA A 62 8.33 -6.62 2.32
N VAL A 63 7.44 -6.82 3.31
CA VAL A 63 6.00 -7.04 3.09
C VAL A 63 5.35 -5.81 2.44
N ALA A 64 5.66 -4.61 2.91
CA ALA A 64 5.13 -3.38 2.35
C ALA A 64 5.56 -3.19 0.89
N LEU A 65 6.82 -3.49 0.55
CA LEU A 65 7.32 -3.45 -0.83
C LEU A 65 6.67 -4.52 -1.72
N LEU A 66 6.35 -5.71 -1.19
CA LEU A 66 5.58 -6.72 -1.92
C LEU A 66 4.18 -6.21 -2.28
N PHE A 67 3.50 -5.53 -1.34
CA PHE A 67 2.20 -4.90 -1.63
C PHE A 67 2.33 -3.75 -2.64
N ALA A 68 3.38 -2.93 -2.52
CA ALA A 68 3.65 -1.86 -3.48
C ALA A 68 3.87 -2.42 -4.89
N ALA A 69 4.68 -3.47 -5.01
CA ALA A 69 4.90 -4.18 -6.27
C ALA A 69 3.60 -4.78 -6.81
N ALA A 70 2.77 -5.38 -5.95
CA ALA A 70 1.48 -5.94 -6.37
C ALA A 70 0.53 -4.89 -6.96
N ALA A 71 0.46 -3.70 -6.33
CA ALA A 71 -0.33 -2.58 -6.83
C ALA A 71 0.23 -2.03 -8.15
N ALA A 72 1.54 -1.81 -8.24
CA ALA A 72 2.20 -1.30 -9.44
C ALA A 72 2.07 -2.27 -10.63
N LEU A 73 2.29 -3.57 -10.42
CA LEU A 73 2.14 -4.61 -11.46
C LEU A 73 0.68 -4.76 -11.89
N SER A 74 -0.27 -4.61 -10.96
CA SER A 74 -1.70 -4.57 -11.29
C SER A 74 -2.05 -3.36 -12.16
N ALA A 75 -1.50 -2.18 -11.86
CA ALA A 75 -1.71 -0.95 -12.63
C ALA A 75 -1.09 -1.03 -14.04
N ARG A 76 -0.05 -1.85 -14.21
CA ARG A 76 0.56 -2.18 -15.51
C ARG A 76 -0.20 -3.27 -16.29
N GLU A 77 -1.31 -3.79 -15.76
CA GLU A 77 -2.18 -4.76 -16.43
C GLU A 77 -1.52 -6.11 -16.78
N VAL A 78 -0.65 -6.62 -15.90
CA VAL A 78 -0.03 -7.95 -16.07
C VAL A 78 -1.10 -9.05 -16.01
N ARG A 79 -1.55 -9.52 -17.19
CA ARG A 79 -2.71 -10.43 -17.33
C ARG A 79 -2.51 -11.78 -16.63
N ARG A 80 -1.31 -12.36 -16.72
CA ARG A 80 -0.98 -13.71 -16.20
C ARG A 80 -1.22 -13.87 -14.70
N MET A 81 -1.11 -12.79 -13.93
CA MET A 81 -1.16 -12.83 -12.46
C MET A 81 -2.30 -11.99 -11.87
N ARG A 82 -3.28 -11.57 -12.69
CA ARG A 82 -4.30 -10.60 -12.28
C ARG A 82 -5.08 -11.01 -11.03
N ARG A 83 -5.40 -12.31 -10.87
CA ARG A 83 -6.09 -12.82 -9.68
C ARG A 83 -5.24 -12.70 -8.42
N THR A 84 -3.99 -13.17 -8.48
CA THR A 84 -3.04 -13.13 -7.35
C THR A 84 -2.76 -11.69 -6.92
N LEU A 85 -2.46 -10.80 -7.86
CA LEU A 85 -2.15 -9.41 -7.56
C LEU A 85 -3.36 -8.69 -6.92
N ARG A 86 -4.58 -9.00 -7.36
CA ARG A 86 -5.80 -8.46 -6.75
C ARG A 86 -6.02 -8.98 -5.33
N VAL A 87 -5.78 -10.26 -5.08
CA VAL A 87 -5.84 -10.84 -3.72
C VAL A 87 -4.82 -10.16 -2.82
N MET A 88 -3.59 -9.95 -3.30
CA MET A 88 -2.55 -9.22 -2.56
C MET A 88 -2.99 -7.78 -2.24
N CYS A 89 -3.66 -7.08 -3.16
CA CYS A 89 -4.19 -5.74 -2.88
C CYS A 89 -5.28 -5.76 -1.80
N TRP A 90 -6.17 -6.78 -1.78
CA TRP A 90 -7.17 -6.92 -0.71
C TRP A 90 -6.53 -7.24 0.63
N ILE A 91 -5.52 -8.12 0.66
CA ILE A 91 -4.76 -8.41 1.88
C ILE A 91 -4.09 -7.13 2.39
N ALA A 92 -3.43 -6.38 1.52
CA ALA A 92 -2.82 -5.10 1.86
C ALA A 92 -3.84 -4.12 2.45
N ALA A 93 -5.02 -3.99 1.83
CA ALA A 93 -6.10 -3.15 2.34
C ALA A 93 -6.48 -3.51 3.79
N VAL A 94 -6.70 -4.79 4.06
CA VAL A 94 -7.07 -5.28 5.40
C VAL A 94 -5.94 -5.04 6.40
N VAL A 95 -4.70 -5.40 6.05
CA VAL A 95 -3.54 -5.26 6.95
C VAL A 95 -3.29 -3.79 7.31
N LEU A 96 -3.29 -2.89 6.32
CA LEU A 96 -3.08 -1.46 6.53
C LEU A 96 -4.22 -0.85 7.35
N SER A 97 -5.47 -1.24 7.10
CA SER A 97 -6.61 -0.79 7.91
C SER A 97 -6.54 -1.29 9.34
N LEU A 98 -6.17 -2.56 9.57
CA LEU A 98 -5.98 -3.09 10.92
C LEU A 98 -4.84 -2.39 11.65
N GLN A 99 -3.74 -2.10 10.96
CA GLN A 99 -2.65 -1.32 11.53
C GLN A 99 -3.11 0.09 11.93
N ALA A 100 -3.88 0.78 11.08
CA ALA A 100 -4.42 2.09 11.43
C ALA A 100 -5.34 2.02 12.65
N VAL A 101 -6.20 0.99 12.77
CA VAL A 101 -7.04 0.77 13.97
C VAL A 101 -6.19 0.47 15.20
N ALA A 102 -5.17 -0.38 15.08
CA ALA A 102 -4.27 -0.70 16.18
C ALA A 102 -3.54 0.54 16.70
N ILE A 103 -3.08 1.42 15.81
CA ILE A 103 -2.48 2.71 16.17
C ILE A 103 -3.53 3.62 16.83
N ALA A 104 -4.74 3.71 16.26
CA ALA A 104 -5.82 4.52 16.83
C ALA A 104 -6.17 4.16 18.29
N VAL A 105 -6.08 2.86 18.61
CA VAL A 105 -6.41 2.33 19.94
C VAL A 105 -5.21 2.40 20.89
N GLY A 106 -4.00 2.10 20.41
CA GLY A 106 -2.81 1.99 21.24
C GLY A 106 -2.10 3.31 21.49
N GLU A 107 -1.89 4.11 20.44
CA GLU A 107 -1.16 5.37 20.51
C GLU A 107 -1.68 6.32 19.39
N PRO A 108 -2.83 6.98 19.62
CA PRO A 108 -3.54 7.72 18.57
C PRO A 108 -2.75 8.93 18.04
N SER A 109 -1.78 9.44 18.80
CA SER A 109 -0.90 10.52 18.37
C SER A 109 -0.11 10.17 17.10
N LEU A 110 0.29 8.90 16.95
CA LEU A 110 1.04 8.39 15.79
C LEU A 110 0.20 8.34 14.49
N LEU A 111 -1.13 8.45 14.56
CA LEU A 111 -1.99 8.45 13.35
C LEU A 111 -1.74 9.66 12.45
N ILE A 112 -1.40 10.79 13.05
CA ILE A 112 -1.23 12.07 12.35
C ILE A 112 0.23 12.51 12.26
N GLU A 113 1.14 11.78 12.92
CA GLU A 113 2.57 12.08 12.85
C GLU A 113 3.10 11.83 11.43
N PRO A 114 3.55 12.86 10.70
CA PRO A 114 3.86 12.73 9.27
C PRO A 114 4.96 11.73 8.95
N ALA A 115 5.92 11.58 9.86
CA ALA A 115 7.02 10.62 9.73
C ALA A 115 6.69 9.24 10.31
N GLY A 116 5.56 9.10 11.00
CA GLY A 116 5.11 7.87 11.64
C GLY A 116 4.40 6.91 10.68
N PRO A 117 4.14 5.66 11.11
CA PRO A 117 3.46 4.67 10.28
C PRO A 117 1.97 4.98 10.07
N GLY A 118 1.37 5.80 10.94
CA GLY A 118 -0.07 6.07 10.95
C GLY A 118 -0.65 6.66 9.66
N PRO A 119 -0.14 7.78 9.14
CA PRO A 119 -0.67 8.40 7.92
C PRO A 119 -0.63 7.46 6.71
N TRP A 120 0.44 6.67 6.59
CA TRP A 120 0.59 5.72 5.49
C TRP A 120 -0.44 4.60 5.55
N SER A 121 -0.72 4.06 6.74
CA SER A 121 -1.72 3.02 6.93
C SER A 121 -3.15 3.55 6.78
N LEU A 122 -3.41 4.76 7.29
CA LEU A 122 -4.70 5.45 7.22
C LEU A 122 -5.14 5.71 5.78
N VAL A 123 -4.21 6.15 4.92
CA VAL A 123 -4.49 6.42 3.50
C VAL A 123 -4.32 5.17 2.65
N GLY A 124 -3.31 4.34 2.96
CA GLY A 124 -2.96 3.13 2.23
C GLY A 124 -4.10 2.11 2.20
N GLY A 125 -4.71 1.79 3.34
CA GLY A 125 -5.81 0.83 3.43
C GLY A 125 -6.96 1.14 2.45
N PRO A 126 -7.58 2.33 2.54
CA PRO A 126 -8.60 2.78 1.60
C PRO A 126 -8.11 2.82 0.14
N ALA A 127 -6.87 3.27 -0.12
CA ALA A 127 -6.33 3.32 -1.48
C ALA A 127 -6.26 1.93 -2.12
N PHE A 128 -5.78 0.92 -1.38
CA PHE A 128 -5.75 -0.47 -1.83
C PHE A 128 -7.15 -1.04 -2.04
N ALA A 129 -8.10 -0.77 -1.14
CA ALA A 129 -9.48 -1.22 -1.26
C ALA A 129 -10.17 -0.65 -2.51
N ILE A 130 -10.06 0.67 -2.73
CA ILE A 130 -10.63 1.36 -3.91
C ILE A 130 -10.02 0.79 -5.19
N PHE A 131 -8.69 0.61 -5.21
CA PHE A 131 -8.01 0.06 -6.37
C PHE A 131 -8.46 -1.38 -6.66
N ALA A 132 -8.50 -2.25 -5.66
CA ALA A 132 -8.91 -3.65 -5.81
C ALA A 132 -10.38 -3.78 -6.25
N TRP A 133 -11.27 -2.92 -5.73
CA TRP A 133 -12.67 -2.85 -6.13
C TRP A 133 -12.84 -2.41 -7.59
N ARG A 134 -12.18 -1.32 -8.01
CA ARG A 134 -12.18 -0.86 -9.41
C ARG A 134 -11.58 -1.89 -10.37
N ALA A 135 -10.57 -2.63 -9.91
CA ALA A 135 -9.99 -3.70 -10.71
C ALA A 135 -10.94 -4.89 -10.90
N ARG A 136 -11.87 -5.14 -9.96
CA ARG A 136 -12.90 -6.18 -10.02
C ARG A 136 -14.01 -5.83 -11.00
N THR A 137 -14.56 -4.62 -10.93
CA THR A 137 -15.68 -4.19 -11.79
C THR A 137 -15.35 -4.26 -13.29
N ARG A 138 -14.09 -4.01 -13.65
CA ARG A 138 -13.57 -4.17 -15.02
C ARG A 138 -13.35 -5.61 -15.48
N ALA A 139 -13.41 -6.58 -14.59
CA ALA A 139 -13.32 -7.98 -14.98
C ALA A 139 -14.69 -8.59 -15.27
N THR A 140 -15.75 -7.91 -14.85
CA THR A 140 -17.15 -8.35 -14.98
C THR A 140 -17.94 -7.53 -16.01
N ALA A 141 -17.40 -6.38 -16.44
CA ALA A 141 -17.88 -5.59 -17.56
C ALA A 141 -17.12 -5.99 -18.83
#